data_AF-A0A4W3J5W1-F1
#
_entry.id   AF-A0A4W3J5W1-F1
#
_cell.length_a   1.000
_cell.length_b   1.000
_cell.length_c   1.000
_cell.angle_alpha   90.00
_cell.angle_beta   90.00
_cell.angle_gamma   90.00
#
_symmetry.space_group_name_H-M   'P 1'
#
loop_
_entity.id
_entity.type
_entity.pdbx_description
1 polymer ?
#
loop_
_entity_poly.entity_id
_entity_poly.type
_entity_poly.pdbx_seq_one_letter_code
_entity_poly.pdbx_strand_id
1 'polypeptide(L)'
;MTLQKDRLFLCTAFCFLSCELMTQEAVEADCVSKLKRELDSYMKNKSIDGCKRSSQCIYLHLCLGCNDLYSVVQHYVISVPLRQDFGSKVVLFSHLHQYSRKMPLTQQLTIPSTVLHPAIVRLGLQYSQGIITGSNARCIALLHAFKQIIRDYTTAPNEELSRDLVNKLKPDISFLHQCRPLSASMGNAIKFIKKEISNISSNTREDEAKAKLLNSIDKYVDEKISLAAEAISKSASGKINDGDVILVYGCSSLVNTILCDAHKGKSFRVVVVDSRPKLEGRETLRRLVRVGIRCTYVLITAVSYILPEVSKVFLGAHALLANGYVMSRVGTSQIALVAKAYNVPVLVCCETHKFCERVQTDSFVLNELDDPDDLLVTRKGINHLENWQTDSNLHLLNLVYDVTPPDFVDLVITDLGMIPCTSVPVVLRVKNVEQ
;
A
#
# COMPACT_ATOMS: atom_id res chain seq x y z
N MET A 1 48.19 -33.21 6.99
CA MET A 1 48.44 -32.15 5.99
C MET A 1 47.19 -31.86 5.13
N THR A 2 46.00 -31.89 5.74
CA THR A 2 44.70 -31.81 5.01
C THR A 2 43.68 -30.92 5.73
N LEU A 3 44.10 -30.18 6.78
CA LEU A 3 43.26 -29.26 7.56
C LEU A 3 43.66 -27.79 7.42
N GLN A 4 44.75 -27.50 6.70
CA GLN A 4 45.28 -26.14 6.51
C GLN A 4 44.93 -25.52 5.14
N LYS A 5 44.50 -26.32 4.16
CA LYS A 5 44.07 -25.83 2.84
C LYS A 5 42.62 -25.31 2.85
N ASP A 6 41.74 -25.89 3.66
CA ASP A 6 40.32 -25.50 3.68
C ASP A 6 40.07 -24.16 4.40
N ARG A 7 40.90 -23.81 5.38
CA ARG A 7 40.83 -22.50 6.06
C ARG A 7 41.31 -21.35 5.17
N LEU A 8 42.25 -21.60 4.27
CA LEU A 8 42.75 -20.59 3.33
C LEU A 8 41.68 -20.28 2.27
N PHE A 9 40.93 -21.29 1.81
CA PHE A 9 39.86 -21.17 0.83
C PHE A 9 38.64 -20.41 1.36
N LEU A 10 38.25 -20.63 2.63
CA LEU A 10 37.18 -19.86 3.27
C LEU A 10 37.58 -18.39 3.51
N CYS A 11 38.85 -18.10 3.81
CA CYS A 11 39.31 -16.73 4.03
C CYS A 11 39.39 -15.92 2.72
N THR A 12 39.79 -16.52 1.59
CA THR A 12 39.75 -15.82 0.29
C THR A 12 38.32 -15.57 -0.18
N ALA A 13 37.39 -16.48 0.09
CA ALA A 13 35.96 -16.28 -0.23
C ALA A 13 35.32 -15.15 0.60
N PHE A 14 35.66 -15.03 1.88
CA PHE A 14 35.18 -13.94 2.74
C PHE A 14 35.79 -12.57 2.38
N CYS A 15 37.06 -12.53 1.99
CA CYS A 15 37.70 -11.30 1.49
C CYS A 15 37.11 -10.83 0.15
N PHE A 16 36.74 -11.75 -0.75
CA PHE A 16 36.09 -11.40 -2.01
C PHE A 16 34.69 -10.80 -1.78
N LEU A 17 33.89 -11.42 -0.90
CA LEU A 17 32.56 -10.92 -0.54
C LEU A 17 32.61 -9.55 0.13
N SER A 18 33.62 -9.32 0.98
CA SER A 18 33.81 -8.03 1.67
C SER A 18 34.27 -6.92 0.72
N CYS A 19 35.04 -7.25 -0.32
CA CYS A 19 35.46 -6.28 -1.35
C CYS A 19 34.33 -5.92 -2.33
N GLU A 20 33.45 -6.86 -2.68
CA GLU A 20 32.27 -6.58 -3.53
C GLU A 20 31.19 -5.77 -2.79
N LEU A 21 31.09 -5.92 -1.47
CA LEU A 21 30.17 -5.11 -0.66
C LEU A 21 30.65 -3.66 -0.43
N MET A 22 31.94 -3.37 -0.64
CA MET A 22 32.49 -2.02 -0.50
C MET A 22 32.45 -1.20 -1.80
N THR A 23 32.02 -1.77 -2.93
CA THR A 23 31.92 -1.05 -4.21
C THR A 23 30.50 -0.59 -4.56
N GLN A 24 29.52 -0.86 -3.70
CA GLN A 24 28.16 -0.30 -3.82
C GLN A 24 27.79 0.47 -2.55
N GLU A 25 27.51 1.76 -2.76
CA GLU A 25 27.02 2.78 -1.81
C GLU A 25 28.06 3.69 -1.15
N ALA A 26 28.02 4.94 -1.62
CA ALA A 26 28.79 6.08 -1.18
C ALA A 26 28.03 6.87 -0.10
N VAL A 27 28.22 6.53 1.18
CA VAL A 27 27.85 7.32 2.38
C VAL A 27 28.79 6.79 3.48
N GLU A 28 29.81 7.44 4.05
CA GLU A 28 30.11 8.82 4.47
C GLU A 28 31.66 8.98 4.43
N ALA A 29 32.19 10.00 3.74
CA ALA A 29 33.62 10.27 3.67
C ALA A 29 34.25 10.59 5.05
N ASP A 30 33.44 10.99 6.03
CA ASP A 30 33.89 11.43 7.35
C ASP A 30 34.25 10.26 8.27
N CYS A 31 33.53 9.13 8.14
CA CYS A 31 33.75 7.93 8.95
C CYS A 31 35.07 7.22 8.58
N VAL A 32 35.37 7.15 7.28
CA VAL A 32 36.63 6.60 6.76
C VAL A 32 37.82 7.47 7.17
N SER A 33 37.66 8.80 7.22
CA SER A 33 38.73 9.73 7.63
C SER A 33 39.06 9.65 9.13
N LYS A 34 38.06 9.34 9.97
CA LYS A 34 38.21 9.13 11.42
C LYS A 34 38.92 7.81 11.72
N LEU A 35 38.46 6.72 11.10
CA LEU A 35 39.10 5.40 11.23
C LEU A 35 40.56 5.41 10.78
N LYS A 36 40.88 6.15 9.71
CA LYS A 36 42.26 6.28 9.21
C LYS A 36 43.17 7.05 10.18
N ARG A 37 42.67 8.12 10.80
CA ARG A 37 43.41 8.91 11.81
C ARG A 37 43.68 8.12 13.09
N GLU A 38 42.73 7.32 13.55
CA GLU A 38 42.93 6.45 14.72
C GLU A 38 43.92 5.31 14.43
N LEU A 39 43.87 4.71 13.23
CA LEU A 39 44.84 3.70 12.79
C LEU A 39 46.27 4.27 12.71
N ASP A 40 46.45 5.47 12.15
CA ASP A 40 47.76 6.11 12.04
C ASP A 40 48.34 6.49 13.41
N SER A 41 47.49 6.88 14.36
CA SER A 41 47.88 7.14 15.75
C SER A 41 48.26 5.86 16.49
N TYR A 42 47.57 4.75 16.21
CA TYR A 42 47.86 3.45 16.83
C TYR A 42 49.16 2.84 16.31
N MET A 43 49.46 3.01 15.01
CA MET A 43 50.69 2.52 14.37
C MET A 43 51.94 3.32 14.76
N LYS A 44 51.81 4.61 15.09
CA LYS A 44 52.93 5.43 15.62
C LYS A 44 53.35 5.05 17.03
N ASN A 45 52.45 4.52 17.86
CA ASN A 45 52.71 4.21 19.26
C ASN A 45 53.35 2.83 19.51
N LYS A 46 53.46 1.98 18.49
CA LYS A 46 54.19 0.72 18.57
C LYS A 46 55.33 0.74 17.55
N SER A 47 56.55 0.95 18.04
CA SER A 47 57.78 0.86 17.26
C SER A 47 57.96 -0.57 16.72
N ILE A 48 57.33 -0.87 15.59
CA ILE A 48 57.48 -2.15 14.88
C ILE A 48 58.38 -1.86 13.67
N ASP A 49 59.68 -1.82 13.93
CA ASP A 49 60.70 -1.82 12.89
C ASP A 49 60.93 -3.26 12.42
N GLY A 50 60.83 -3.48 11.11
CA GLY A 50 61.41 -4.66 10.45
C GLY A 50 60.47 -5.83 10.20
N CYS A 51 59.47 -5.66 9.32
CA CYS A 51 59.00 -6.79 8.50
C CYS A 51 58.52 -6.30 7.12
N LYS A 52 59.20 -6.75 6.06
CA LYS A 52 58.91 -6.37 4.67
C LYS A 52 57.55 -6.93 4.23
N ARG A 53 56.66 -6.02 3.83
CA ARG A 53 55.62 -6.13 2.78
C ARG A 53 54.92 -7.49 2.62
N SER A 54 53.80 -7.66 3.31
CA SER A 54 52.55 -8.10 2.67
C SER A 54 51.36 -7.57 3.47
N SER A 55 50.52 -6.75 2.83
CA SER A 55 49.38 -6.07 3.46
C SER A 55 48.28 -7.01 3.97
N GLN A 56 48.43 -8.33 3.79
CA GLN A 56 47.49 -9.37 4.20
C GLN A 56 47.72 -9.90 5.62
N CYS A 57 48.93 -9.82 6.18
CA CYS A 57 49.20 -10.39 7.52
C CYS A 57 48.75 -9.48 8.68
N ILE A 58 48.63 -8.17 8.47
CA ILE A 58 48.20 -7.23 9.53
C ILE A 58 46.69 -7.34 9.78
N TYR A 59 45.89 -7.61 8.74
CA TYR A 59 44.43 -7.79 8.88
C TYR A 59 44.05 -9.06 9.65
N LEU A 60 44.85 -10.14 9.52
CA LEU A 60 44.55 -11.42 10.15
C LEU A 60 44.69 -11.38 11.68
N HIS A 61 45.56 -10.51 12.21
CA HIS A 61 45.78 -10.37 13.65
C HIS A 61 44.77 -9.46 14.34
N LEU A 62 44.15 -8.52 13.61
CA LEU A 62 43.08 -7.64 14.14
C LEU A 62 41.72 -8.35 14.22
N CYS A 63 41.44 -9.31 13.33
CA CYS A 63 40.17 -10.05 13.35
C CYS A 63 40.04 -11.08 14.48
N LEU A 64 41.14 -11.50 15.13
CA LEU A 64 41.11 -12.51 16.20
C LEU A 64 40.90 -11.92 17.61
N GLY A 65 40.70 -10.61 17.73
CA GLY A 65 40.54 -9.92 19.02
C GLY A 65 39.19 -9.24 19.27
N CYS A 66 38.27 -9.22 18.29
CA CYS A 66 36.98 -8.54 18.45
C CYS A 66 35.83 -9.55 18.64
N ASN A 67 35.55 -9.91 19.90
CA ASN A 67 34.26 -10.50 20.27
C ASN A 67 33.07 -9.55 20.00
N ASP A 68 33.34 -8.28 19.66
CA ASP A 68 32.32 -7.28 19.32
C ASP A 68 31.85 -7.32 17.85
N LEU A 69 32.53 -8.04 16.94
CA LEU A 69 31.97 -8.17 15.57
C LEU A 69 30.80 -9.16 15.51
N TYR A 70 30.71 -10.12 16.43
CA TYR A 70 29.57 -11.02 16.50
C TYR A 70 28.30 -10.31 16.98
N SER A 71 28.42 -9.32 17.87
CA SER A 71 27.28 -8.48 18.30
C SER A 71 26.90 -7.44 17.24
N VAL A 72 27.88 -6.87 16.51
CA VAL A 72 27.62 -5.92 15.43
C VAL A 72 27.00 -6.61 14.20
N VAL A 73 27.34 -7.87 13.91
CA VAL A 73 26.72 -8.64 12.82
C VAL A 73 25.34 -9.21 13.21
N GLN A 74 25.09 -9.52 14.49
CA GLN A 74 23.72 -9.81 14.96
C GLN A 74 22.80 -8.57 15.01
N HIS A 75 23.38 -7.37 14.95
CA HIS A 75 22.67 -6.11 14.73
C HIS A 75 22.65 -5.65 13.26
N TYR A 76 22.97 -6.53 12.30
CA TYR A 76 22.43 -6.36 10.97
C TYR A 76 20.94 -6.66 11.05
N VAL A 77 20.14 -5.59 11.12
CA VAL A 77 18.71 -5.60 10.89
C VAL A 77 18.45 -6.54 9.72
N ILE A 78 17.80 -7.68 9.98
CA ILE A 78 17.28 -8.56 8.93
C ILE A 78 16.16 -7.77 8.25
N SER A 79 16.58 -6.84 7.39
CA SER A 79 15.72 -5.91 6.69
C SER A 79 15.21 -6.61 5.45
N VAL A 80 13.92 -6.50 5.20
CA VAL A 80 13.33 -6.99 3.97
C VAL A 80 13.96 -6.18 2.82
N PRO A 81 14.71 -6.81 1.89
CA PRO A 81 15.33 -6.11 0.78
C PRO A 81 14.29 -5.34 -0.03
N LEU A 82 14.67 -4.14 -0.47
CA LEU A 82 13.82 -3.32 -1.32
C LEU A 82 13.62 -3.98 -2.69
N ARG A 83 12.41 -3.91 -3.22
CA ARG A 83 12.15 -4.28 -4.61
C ARG A 83 12.91 -3.36 -5.54
N GLN A 84 13.54 -3.95 -6.54
CA GLN A 84 14.03 -3.20 -7.68
C GLN A 84 12.87 -2.63 -8.47
N ASP A 85 12.98 -1.36 -8.85
CA ASP A 85 12.05 -0.74 -9.77
C ASP A 85 12.15 -1.39 -11.15
N PHE A 86 11.02 -1.48 -11.84
CA PHE A 86 10.89 -2.17 -13.12
C PHE A 86 10.68 -1.17 -14.27
N GLY A 87 11.56 -1.25 -15.26
CA GLY A 87 11.49 -0.46 -16.49
C GLY A 87 11.98 0.98 -16.35
N SER A 88 11.88 1.75 -17.44
CA SER A 88 12.21 3.18 -17.47
C SER A 88 11.04 4.00 -16.94
N LYS A 89 11.27 4.76 -15.86
CA LYS A 89 10.25 5.64 -15.27
C LYS A 89 10.14 6.94 -16.03
N VAL A 90 8.90 7.45 -16.13
CA VAL A 90 8.65 8.83 -16.56
C VAL A 90 9.23 9.79 -15.51
N VAL A 91 9.98 10.81 -15.96
CA VAL A 91 10.74 11.75 -15.08
C VAL A 91 9.88 12.35 -13.97
N LEU A 92 8.64 12.76 -14.30
CA LEU A 92 7.69 13.35 -13.35
C LEU A 92 7.31 12.39 -12.20
N PHE A 93 7.45 11.08 -12.40
CA PHE A 93 7.09 10.03 -11.44
C PHE A 93 8.31 9.25 -10.95
N SER A 94 9.52 9.80 -11.11
CA SER A 94 10.78 9.15 -10.67
C SER A 94 10.81 8.86 -9.17
N HIS A 95 10.12 9.68 -8.36
CA HIS A 95 9.96 9.52 -6.92
C HIS A 95 8.99 8.40 -6.51
N LEU A 96 8.14 7.91 -7.43
CA LEU A 96 7.21 6.82 -7.15
C LEU A 96 7.84 5.48 -7.51
N HIS A 97 7.61 4.46 -6.68
CA HIS A 97 8.05 3.11 -6.97
C HIS A 97 7.17 2.44 -8.04
N GLN A 98 7.81 1.76 -8.99
CA GLN A 98 7.14 1.03 -10.08
C GLN A 98 7.63 -0.41 -10.08
N TYR A 99 6.72 -1.36 -9.84
CA TYR A 99 7.08 -2.77 -9.72
C TYR A 99 6.35 -3.61 -10.77
N SER A 100 7.00 -4.67 -11.26
CA SER A 100 6.33 -5.69 -12.08
C SER A 100 5.65 -6.75 -11.20
N ARG A 101 4.54 -7.32 -11.67
CA ARG A 101 3.92 -8.49 -11.02
C ARG A 101 4.60 -9.82 -11.37
N LYS A 102 5.39 -9.86 -12.45
CA LYS A 102 6.09 -11.09 -12.90
C LYS A 102 7.20 -11.52 -11.95
N MET A 103 7.75 -10.60 -11.16
CA MET A 103 8.81 -10.86 -10.19
C MET A 103 8.29 -10.68 -8.75
N PRO A 104 7.64 -11.69 -8.16
CA PRO A 104 7.18 -11.61 -6.79
C PRO A 104 8.37 -11.48 -5.83
N LEU A 105 8.21 -10.63 -4.81
CA LEU A 105 9.23 -10.38 -3.80
C LEU A 105 9.78 -11.69 -3.20
N THR A 106 8.91 -12.69 -2.98
CA THR A 106 9.27 -13.96 -2.35
C THR A 106 10.25 -14.82 -3.16
N GLN A 107 10.40 -14.59 -4.47
CA GLN A 107 11.42 -15.29 -5.28
C GLN A 107 12.82 -14.69 -5.09
N GLN A 108 12.89 -13.40 -4.73
CA GLN A 108 14.15 -12.69 -4.42
C GLN A 108 14.53 -12.80 -2.95
N LEU A 109 13.67 -13.40 -2.15
CA LEU A 109 13.74 -13.45 -0.71
C LEU A 109 14.06 -14.88 -0.26
N THR A 110 15.29 -15.12 0.14
CA THR A 110 15.61 -16.20 1.08
C THR A 110 15.16 -15.75 2.48
N ILE A 111 13.88 -15.41 2.68
CA ILE A 111 13.39 -15.00 4.01
C ILE A 111 13.55 -16.20 4.93
N PRO A 112 14.30 -16.09 6.03
CA PRO A 112 14.11 -16.99 7.15
C PRO A 112 12.68 -16.79 7.64
N SER A 113 11.84 -17.83 7.58
CA SER A 113 10.45 -17.84 8.06
C SER A 113 10.27 -17.37 9.52
N THR A 114 11.36 -17.09 10.22
CA THR A 114 11.44 -16.56 11.58
C THR A 114 11.24 -15.04 11.68
N VAL A 115 11.33 -14.27 10.58
CA VAL A 115 11.32 -12.78 10.64
C VAL A 115 9.94 -12.17 10.36
N LEU A 116 9.16 -12.77 9.46
CA LEU A 116 7.84 -12.27 9.06
C LEU A 116 6.76 -13.28 9.38
N HIS A 117 5.59 -12.79 9.81
CA HIS A 117 4.48 -13.68 10.09
C HIS A 117 3.96 -14.36 8.81
N PRO A 118 3.71 -15.68 8.77
CA PRO A 118 3.24 -16.37 7.57
C PRO A 118 1.95 -15.80 6.97
N ALA A 119 1.04 -15.30 7.83
CA ALA A 119 -0.18 -14.63 7.39
C ALA A 119 0.11 -13.32 6.62
N ILE A 120 1.15 -12.58 7.01
CA ILE A 120 1.57 -11.33 6.37
C ILE A 120 2.22 -11.61 5.02
N VAL A 121 3.07 -12.64 4.95
CA VAL A 121 3.67 -13.08 3.67
C VAL A 121 2.58 -13.45 2.67
N ARG A 122 1.60 -14.25 3.10
CA ARG A 122 0.44 -14.62 2.26
C ARG A 122 -0.34 -13.40 1.79
N LEU A 123 -0.61 -12.45 2.70
CA LEU A 123 -1.34 -11.24 2.38
C LEU A 123 -0.57 -10.34 1.40
N GLY A 124 0.75 -10.18 1.60
CA GLY A 124 1.61 -9.41 0.72
C GLY A 124 1.62 -9.97 -0.71
N LEU A 125 1.66 -11.30 -0.87
CA LEU A 125 1.53 -11.96 -2.17
C LEU A 125 0.17 -11.69 -2.83
N GLN A 126 -0.92 -11.78 -2.07
CA GLN A 126 -2.26 -11.48 -2.58
C GLN A 126 -2.40 -10.01 -3.02
N TYR A 127 -1.72 -9.08 -2.33
CA TYR A 127 -1.66 -7.67 -2.73
C TYR A 127 -0.81 -7.44 -3.97
N SER A 128 0.39 -8.00 -4.04
CA SER A 128 1.31 -7.78 -5.17
C SER A 128 0.78 -8.38 -6.47
N GLN A 129 0.06 -9.50 -6.38
CA GLN A 129 -0.58 -10.14 -7.53
C GLN A 129 -1.91 -9.46 -7.94
N GLY A 130 -2.40 -8.51 -7.14
CA GLY A 130 -3.67 -7.84 -7.41
C GLY A 130 -4.90 -8.72 -7.24
N ILE A 131 -4.82 -9.79 -6.42
CA ILE A 131 -5.99 -10.62 -6.08
C ILE A 131 -6.97 -9.82 -5.21
N ILE A 132 -6.44 -9.03 -4.27
CA ILE A 132 -7.23 -8.16 -3.39
C ILE A 132 -6.98 -6.69 -3.78
N THR A 133 -7.92 -6.09 -4.51
CA THR A 133 -7.74 -4.76 -5.10
C THR A 133 -8.51 -3.64 -4.41
N GLY A 134 -9.70 -3.92 -3.88
CA GLY A 134 -10.63 -2.93 -3.32
C GLY A 134 -10.16 -2.35 -1.98
N SER A 135 -10.42 -1.06 -1.74
CA SER A 135 -9.97 -0.36 -0.52
C SER A 135 -10.47 -1.02 0.78
N ASN A 136 -11.76 -1.40 0.84
CA ASN A 136 -12.32 -2.12 2.00
C ASN A 136 -11.79 -3.54 2.11
N ALA A 137 -11.72 -4.28 1.00
CA ALA A 137 -11.25 -5.66 0.99
C ALA A 137 -9.79 -5.76 1.50
N ARG A 138 -8.93 -4.82 1.09
CA ARG A 138 -7.57 -4.71 1.62
C ARG A 138 -7.56 -4.39 3.13
N CYS A 139 -8.38 -3.44 3.58
CA CYS A 139 -8.45 -3.12 5.01
C CYS A 139 -8.91 -4.33 5.85
N ILE A 140 -9.96 -5.03 5.43
CA ILE A 140 -10.48 -6.23 6.10
C ILE A 140 -9.43 -7.34 6.13
N ALA A 141 -8.77 -7.62 4.99
CA ALA A 141 -7.74 -8.66 4.92
C ALA A 141 -6.52 -8.34 5.81
N LEU A 142 -6.12 -7.06 5.89
CA LEU A 142 -5.08 -6.59 6.81
C LEU A 142 -5.47 -6.87 8.27
N LEU A 143 -6.68 -6.47 8.66
CA LEU A 143 -7.18 -6.66 10.02
C LEU A 143 -7.25 -8.14 10.40
N HIS A 144 -7.69 -9.01 9.48
CA HIS A 144 -7.64 -10.46 9.68
C HIS A 144 -6.21 -10.99 9.85
N ALA A 145 -5.24 -10.50 9.07
CA ALA A 145 -3.84 -10.90 9.24
C ALA A 145 -3.28 -10.46 10.60
N PHE A 146 -3.61 -9.23 11.05
CA PHE A 146 -3.25 -8.77 12.39
C PHE A 146 -3.90 -9.58 13.50
N LYS A 147 -5.14 -10.04 13.34
CA LYS A 147 -5.74 -11.00 14.30
C LYS A 147 -4.92 -12.28 14.43
N GLN A 148 -4.38 -12.81 13.32
CA GLN A 148 -3.53 -14.00 13.39
C GLN A 148 -2.21 -13.71 14.10
N ILE A 149 -1.56 -12.58 13.79
CA ILE A 149 -0.34 -12.16 14.50
C ILE A 149 -0.58 -12.03 16.00
N ILE A 150 -1.67 -11.39 16.42
CA ILE A 150 -1.98 -11.19 17.84
C ILE A 150 -2.25 -12.51 18.55
N ARG A 151 -2.86 -13.49 17.88
CA ARG A 151 -3.09 -14.84 18.44
C ARG A 151 -1.78 -15.60 18.60
N ASP A 152 -0.93 -15.56 17.59
CA ASP A 152 0.33 -16.31 17.52
C ASP A 152 1.47 -15.60 18.29
N TYR A 153 1.27 -14.34 18.70
CA TYR A 153 2.21 -13.55 19.48
C TYR A 153 2.46 -14.17 20.86
N THR A 154 3.68 -14.05 21.36
CA THR A 154 4.05 -14.35 22.75
C THR A 154 4.98 -13.25 23.27
N THR A 155 4.77 -12.84 24.52
CA THR A 155 5.60 -11.82 25.17
C THR A 155 6.92 -12.43 25.62
N ALA A 156 8.04 -11.78 25.29
CA ALA A 156 9.35 -12.20 25.79
C ALA A 156 9.46 -11.95 27.31
N PRO A 157 10.20 -12.79 28.06
CA PRO A 157 10.41 -12.54 29.49
C PRO A 157 11.10 -11.19 29.68
N ASN A 158 10.53 -10.34 30.55
CA ASN A 158 10.96 -8.96 30.86
C ASN A 158 10.61 -7.86 29.83
N GLU A 159 9.82 -8.16 28.80
CA GLU A 159 9.30 -7.15 27.88
C GLU A 159 7.84 -6.80 28.16
N GLU A 160 7.46 -5.57 27.85
CA GLU A 160 6.07 -5.14 27.87
C GLU A 160 5.40 -5.46 26.53
N LEU A 161 4.25 -6.14 26.57
CA LEU A 161 3.47 -6.51 25.38
C LEU A 161 3.21 -5.32 24.46
N SER A 162 2.86 -4.16 25.02
CA SER A 162 2.54 -2.95 24.26
C SER A 162 3.72 -2.47 23.40
N ARG A 163 4.93 -2.49 23.94
CA ARG A 163 6.14 -2.05 23.25
C ARG A 163 6.65 -3.10 22.26
N ASP A 164 6.72 -4.35 22.69
CA ASP A 164 7.25 -5.44 21.87
C ASP A 164 6.34 -5.74 20.67
N LEU A 165 5.02 -5.82 20.87
CA LEU A 165 4.07 -6.05 19.77
C LEU A 165 4.13 -4.96 18.70
N VAL A 166 4.24 -3.69 19.09
CA VAL A 166 4.40 -2.58 18.12
C VAL A 166 5.70 -2.74 17.32
N ASN A 167 6.77 -3.19 17.96
CA ASN A 167 8.05 -3.42 17.28
C ASN A 167 8.00 -4.62 16.34
N LYS A 168 7.33 -5.73 16.72
CA LYS A 168 7.12 -6.89 15.84
C LYS A 168 6.24 -6.57 14.62
N LEU A 169 5.27 -5.66 14.76
CA LEU A 169 4.41 -5.25 13.63
C LEU A 169 5.11 -4.35 12.61
N LYS A 170 6.18 -3.63 12.98
CA LYS A 170 6.90 -2.72 12.06
C LYS A 170 7.45 -3.42 10.81
N PRO A 171 8.23 -4.53 10.90
CA PRO A 171 8.72 -5.22 9.72
C PRO A 171 7.59 -5.79 8.87
N ASP A 172 6.53 -6.31 9.48
CA ASP A 172 5.34 -6.82 8.77
C ASP A 172 4.65 -5.71 7.94
N ILE A 173 4.45 -4.53 8.54
CA ILE A 173 3.87 -3.37 7.84
C ILE A 173 4.79 -2.88 6.72
N SER A 174 6.09 -2.84 6.95
CA SER A 174 7.08 -2.45 5.95
C SER A 174 7.08 -3.40 4.75
N PHE A 175 7.04 -4.71 5.01
CA PHE A 175 6.91 -5.74 3.97
C PHE A 175 5.64 -5.54 3.14
N LEU A 176 4.48 -5.35 3.78
CA LEU A 176 3.23 -5.11 3.05
C LEU A 176 3.29 -3.85 2.19
N HIS A 177 3.92 -2.78 2.68
CA HIS A 177 4.11 -1.54 1.93
C HIS A 177 4.98 -1.74 0.68
N GLN A 178 6.06 -2.53 0.79
CA GLN A 178 6.92 -2.90 -0.34
C GLN A 178 6.22 -3.84 -1.33
N CYS A 179 5.34 -4.74 -0.87
CA CYS A 179 4.54 -5.57 -1.77
C CYS A 179 3.58 -4.72 -2.61
N ARG A 180 2.92 -3.74 -1.98
CA ARG A 180 2.03 -2.78 -2.62
C ARG A 180 1.79 -1.57 -1.70
N PRO A 181 1.90 -0.32 -2.19
CA PRO A 181 1.64 0.87 -1.39
C PRO A 181 0.31 0.79 -0.62
N LEU A 182 0.35 1.14 0.67
CA LEU A 182 -0.79 1.03 1.58
C LEU A 182 -1.88 2.05 1.19
N SER A 183 -3.14 1.63 1.23
CA SER A 183 -4.27 2.54 1.07
C SER A 183 -4.44 3.44 2.29
N ALA A 184 -5.14 4.57 2.14
CA ALA A 184 -5.50 5.42 3.27
C ALA A 184 -6.30 4.66 4.34
N SER A 185 -7.23 3.79 3.92
CA SER A 185 -7.99 2.92 4.83
C SER A 185 -7.10 2.02 5.69
N MET A 186 -6.09 1.39 5.09
CA MET A 186 -5.11 0.55 5.78
C MET A 186 -4.24 1.39 6.72
N GLY A 187 -3.78 2.57 6.28
CA GLY A 187 -2.99 3.48 7.10
C GLY A 187 -3.73 3.90 8.37
N ASN A 188 -5.01 4.25 8.25
CA ASN A 188 -5.86 4.62 9.37
C ASN A 188 -6.13 3.42 10.30
N ALA A 189 -6.37 2.22 9.76
CA ALA A 189 -6.53 1.00 10.54
C ALA A 189 -5.25 0.64 11.33
N ILE A 190 -4.07 0.81 10.73
CA ILE A 190 -2.78 0.62 11.40
C ILE A 190 -2.59 1.64 12.52
N LYS A 191 -2.93 2.91 12.29
CA LYS A 191 -2.88 3.96 13.33
C LYS A 191 -3.80 3.59 14.51
N PHE A 192 -5.04 3.16 14.22
CA PHE A 192 -6.00 2.73 15.22
C PHE A 192 -5.45 1.56 16.06
N ILE A 193 -4.94 0.50 15.43
CA ILE A 193 -4.41 -0.65 16.17
C ILE A 193 -3.19 -0.28 17.01
N LYS A 194 -2.27 0.54 16.49
CA LYS A 194 -1.12 1.02 17.27
C LYS A 194 -1.56 1.82 18.51
N LYS A 195 -2.62 2.63 18.39
CA LYS A 195 -3.23 3.36 19.52
C LYS A 195 -3.81 2.37 20.54
N GLU A 196 -4.60 1.40 20.08
CA GLU A 196 -5.19 0.37 20.96
C GLU A 196 -4.12 -0.44 21.70
N ILE A 197 -3.03 -0.81 21.05
CA ILE A 197 -1.90 -1.52 21.69
C ILE A 197 -1.22 -0.64 22.75
N SER A 198 -1.07 0.66 22.48
CA SER A 198 -0.44 1.61 23.41
C SER A 198 -1.32 1.90 24.64
N ASN A 199 -2.65 1.75 24.50
CA ASN A 199 -3.62 1.95 25.58
C ASN A 199 -3.74 0.75 26.53
N ILE A 200 -3.06 -0.38 26.25
CA ILE A 200 -3.08 -1.56 27.12
C ILE A 200 -2.25 -1.26 28.38
N SER A 201 -2.88 -1.39 29.55
CA SER A 201 -2.17 -1.22 30.83
C SER A 201 -1.14 -2.34 31.05
N SER A 202 0.01 -1.98 31.65
CA SER A 202 1.10 -2.92 31.97
C SER A 202 0.68 -4.05 32.93
N ASN A 203 -0.38 -3.85 33.71
CA ASN A 203 -0.90 -4.84 34.67
C ASN A 203 -1.85 -5.88 34.03
N THR A 204 -2.20 -5.74 32.74
CA THR A 204 -3.11 -6.67 32.06
C THR A 204 -2.39 -7.96 31.67
N ARG A 205 -2.98 -9.12 31.98
CA ARG A 205 -2.44 -10.42 31.55
C ARG A 205 -2.44 -10.53 30.02
N GLU A 206 -1.43 -11.19 29.45
CA GLU A 206 -1.28 -11.37 27.99
C GLU A 206 -2.57 -11.88 27.31
N ASP A 207 -3.22 -12.91 27.85
CA ASP A 207 -4.45 -13.46 27.27
C ASP A 207 -5.60 -12.44 27.22
N GLU A 208 -5.72 -11.62 28.28
CA GLU A 208 -6.75 -10.60 28.36
C GLU A 208 -6.45 -9.43 27.41
N ALA A 209 -5.18 -9.05 27.30
CA ALA A 209 -4.71 -8.04 26.36
C ALA A 209 -4.98 -8.48 24.90
N LYS A 210 -4.67 -9.73 24.54
CA LYS A 210 -4.99 -10.30 23.23
C LYS A 210 -6.49 -10.31 22.97
N ALA A 211 -7.29 -10.76 23.93
CA ALA A 211 -8.75 -10.78 23.79
C ALA A 211 -9.33 -9.38 23.56
N LYS A 212 -8.86 -8.37 24.31
CA LYS A 212 -9.23 -6.96 24.11
C LYS A 212 -8.88 -6.48 22.71
N LEU A 213 -7.66 -6.71 22.24
CA LEU A 213 -7.23 -6.30 20.90
C LEU A 213 -8.03 -6.98 19.79
N LEU A 214 -8.29 -8.29 19.90
CA LEU A 214 -9.08 -9.03 18.92
C LEU A 214 -10.51 -8.48 18.85
N ASN A 215 -11.11 -8.17 20.00
CA ASN A 215 -12.43 -7.54 20.07
C ASN A 215 -12.43 -6.13 19.49
N SER A 216 -11.40 -5.31 19.77
CA SER A 216 -11.26 -3.97 19.15
C SER A 216 -11.17 -4.05 17.63
N ILE A 217 -10.50 -5.08 17.08
CA ILE A 217 -10.44 -5.31 15.63
C ILE A 217 -11.81 -5.70 15.07
N ASP A 218 -12.52 -6.62 15.72
CA ASP A 218 -13.85 -7.07 15.29
C ASP A 218 -14.85 -5.91 15.32
N LYS A 219 -14.84 -5.12 16.40
CA LYS A 219 -15.63 -3.89 16.53
C LYS A 219 -15.30 -2.87 15.43
N TYR A 220 -14.02 -2.70 15.10
CA TYR A 220 -13.62 -1.79 14.02
C TYR A 220 -14.19 -2.24 12.66
N VAL A 221 -14.10 -3.53 12.32
CA VAL A 221 -14.63 -4.05 11.05
C VAL A 221 -16.15 -3.88 11.01
N ASP A 222 -16.84 -4.22 12.10
CA ASP A 222 -18.30 -4.14 12.16
C ASP A 222 -18.80 -2.70 12.09
N GLU A 223 -18.33 -1.82 12.99
CA GLU A 223 -18.82 -0.45 13.08
C GLU A 223 -18.33 0.45 11.94
N LYS A 224 -17.04 0.39 11.61
CA LYS A 224 -16.43 1.36 10.68
C LYS A 224 -16.54 0.93 9.22
N ILE A 225 -16.87 -0.33 8.94
CA ILE A 225 -16.98 -0.86 7.57
C ILE A 225 -18.39 -1.39 7.30
N SER A 226 -18.88 -2.37 8.07
CA SER A 226 -20.19 -3.01 7.81
C SER A 226 -21.37 -2.08 8.07
N LEU A 227 -21.54 -1.61 9.31
CA LEU A 227 -22.63 -0.71 9.69
C LEU A 227 -22.53 0.64 8.97
N ALA A 228 -21.31 1.13 8.74
CA ALA A 228 -21.08 2.31 7.92
C ALA A 228 -21.58 2.14 6.48
N ALA A 229 -21.34 0.98 5.85
CA ALA A 229 -21.84 0.69 4.52
C ALA A 229 -23.37 0.62 4.47
N GLU A 230 -24.01 0.04 5.50
CA GLU A 230 -25.48 0.01 5.61
C GLU A 230 -26.08 1.41 5.76
N ALA A 231 -25.51 2.24 6.64
CA ALA A 231 -25.93 3.62 6.85
C ALA A 231 -25.81 4.46 5.56
N ILE A 232 -24.70 4.30 4.84
CA ILE A 232 -24.50 4.95 3.54
C ILE A 232 -25.49 4.39 2.51
N SER A 233 -25.71 3.07 2.48
CA SER A 233 -26.66 2.42 1.56
C SER A 233 -28.06 2.99 1.72
N LYS A 234 -28.54 3.10 2.96
CA LYS A 234 -29.85 3.69 3.28
C LYS A 234 -29.93 5.15 2.85
N SER A 235 -28.91 5.95 3.16
CA SER A 235 -28.86 7.39 2.83
C SER A 235 -28.81 7.62 1.32
N ALA A 236 -27.96 6.88 0.61
CA ALA A 236 -27.79 6.96 -0.83
C ALA A 236 -29.02 6.46 -1.59
N SER A 237 -29.64 5.37 -1.13
CA SER A 237 -30.90 4.86 -1.69
C SER A 237 -32.00 5.92 -1.63
N GLY A 238 -32.02 6.77 -0.60
CA GLY A 238 -32.95 7.90 -0.49
C GLY A 238 -32.80 8.95 -1.61
N LYS A 239 -31.67 9.01 -2.32
CA LYS A 239 -31.42 9.96 -3.43
C LYS A 239 -31.69 9.40 -4.81
N ILE A 240 -31.94 8.10 -4.92
CA ILE A 240 -32.31 7.44 -6.18
C ILE A 240 -33.83 7.52 -6.32
N ASN A 241 -34.35 7.88 -7.49
CA ASN A 241 -35.77 7.93 -7.79
C ASN A 241 -36.13 6.93 -8.89
N ASP A 242 -37.43 6.62 -9.00
CA ASP A 242 -37.92 5.80 -10.12
C ASP A 242 -37.70 6.54 -11.45
N GLY A 243 -37.24 5.79 -12.45
CA GLY A 243 -36.88 6.31 -13.78
C GLY A 243 -35.46 6.87 -13.88
N ASP A 244 -34.69 6.90 -12.79
CA ASP A 244 -33.31 7.39 -12.82
C ASP A 244 -32.41 6.56 -13.76
N VAL A 245 -31.44 7.27 -14.33
CA VAL A 245 -30.31 6.69 -15.06
C VAL A 245 -29.05 7.02 -14.27
N ILE A 246 -28.44 5.99 -13.67
CA ILE A 246 -27.31 6.14 -12.76
C ILE A 246 -26.03 5.73 -13.47
N LEU A 247 -25.03 6.61 -13.51
CA LEU A 247 -23.70 6.26 -14.00
C LEU A 247 -22.78 5.86 -12.85
N VAL A 248 -22.04 4.77 -13.04
CA VAL A 248 -20.99 4.30 -12.11
C VAL A 248 -19.68 4.06 -12.84
N TYR A 249 -18.57 4.13 -12.10
CA TYR A 249 -17.23 3.94 -12.66
C TYR A 249 -16.41 2.91 -11.88
N GLY A 250 -15.77 1.99 -12.61
CA GLY A 250 -14.88 0.96 -12.04
C GLY A 250 -15.61 -0.04 -11.14
N CYS A 251 -14.89 -0.55 -10.12
CA CYS A 251 -15.43 -1.52 -9.16
C CYS A 251 -15.40 -1.00 -7.72
N SER A 252 -16.56 -0.51 -7.26
CA SER A 252 -16.77 -0.12 -5.87
C SER A 252 -17.75 -1.09 -5.19
N SER A 253 -17.31 -1.75 -4.13
CA SER A 253 -18.18 -2.64 -3.34
C SER A 253 -19.36 -1.88 -2.73
N LEU A 254 -19.10 -0.67 -2.22
CA LEU A 254 -20.11 0.17 -1.58
C LEU A 254 -21.18 0.64 -2.56
N VAL A 255 -20.77 1.12 -3.75
CA VAL A 255 -21.72 1.55 -4.80
C VAL A 255 -22.53 0.36 -5.31
N ASN A 256 -21.92 -0.81 -5.46
CA ASN A 256 -22.65 -2.02 -5.80
C ASN A 256 -23.71 -2.37 -4.75
N THR A 257 -23.38 -2.30 -3.46
CA THR A 257 -24.35 -2.53 -2.37
C THR A 257 -25.50 -1.53 -2.42
N ILE A 258 -25.20 -0.23 -2.57
CA ILE A 258 -26.20 0.84 -2.71
C ILE A 258 -27.19 0.54 -3.83
N LEU A 259 -26.69 0.19 -5.02
CA LEU A 259 -27.53 -0.08 -6.19
C LEU A 259 -28.38 -1.34 -6.00
N CYS A 260 -27.80 -2.41 -5.44
CA CYS A 260 -28.54 -3.63 -5.14
C CYS A 260 -29.65 -3.40 -4.11
N ASP A 261 -29.39 -2.61 -3.07
CA ASP A 261 -30.38 -2.29 -2.05
C ASP A 261 -31.48 -1.37 -2.58
N ALA A 262 -31.12 -0.35 -3.37
CA ALA A 262 -32.09 0.54 -4.01
C ALA A 262 -33.02 -0.23 -4.97
N HIS A 263 -32.51 -1.24 -5.68
CA HIS A 263 -33.30 -2.02 -6.64
C HIS A 263 -34.44 -2.83 -5.99
N LYS A 264 -34.38 -3.10 -4.68
CA LYS A 264 -35.44 -3.82 -3.96
C LYS A 264 -36.78 -3.09 -3.94
N GLY A 265 -36.77 -1.76 -4.15
CA GLY A 265 -37.99 -0.95 -4.13
C GLY A 265 -38.04 0.15 -5.19
N LYS A 266 -37.03 0.25 -6.07
CA LYS A 266 -36.94 1.31 -7.09
C LYS A 266 -36.60 0.75 -8.47
N SER A 267 -37.20 1.33 -9.49
CA SER A 267 -36.97 0.99 -10.89
C SER A 267 -36.08 2.03 -11.55
N PHE A 268 -34.85 1.66 -11.87
CA PHE A 268 -33.87 2.52 -12.54
C PHE A 268 -32.99 1.67 -13.48
N ARG A 269 -32.14 2.33 -14.26
CA ARG A 269 -31.09 1.65 -15.05
C ARG A 269 -29.71 2.20 -14.72
N VAL A 270 -28.68 1.39 -14.96
CA VAL A 270 -27.29 1.73 -14.63
C VAL A 270 -26.41 1.76 -15.87
N VAL A 271 -25.63 2.82 -16.03
CA VAL A 271 -24.55 2.93 -17.02
C VAL A 271 -23.23 2.63 -16.31
N VAL A 272 -22.62 1.52 -16.64
CA VAL A 272 -21.31 1.10 -16.11
C VAL A 272 -20.23 1.60 -17.06
N VAL A 273 -19.44 2.56 -16.60
CA VAL A 273 -18.26 3.06 -17.29
C VAL A 273 -17.04 2.28 -16.83
N ASP A 274 -16.23 1.82 -17.78
CA ASP A 274 -15.01 1.08 -17.53
C ASP A 274 -13.79 1.68 -18.24
N SER A 275 -12.60 1.31 -17.78
CA SER A 275 -11.34 1.82 -18.32
C SER A 275 -10.26 0.74 -18.35
N ARG A 276 -9.32 0.94 -19.27
CA ARG A 276 -8.13 0.11 -19.39
C ARG A 276 -7.12 0.47 -18.28
N PRO A 277 -6.25 -0.47 -17.88
CA PRO A 277 -6.09 -1.81 -18.46
C PRO A 277 -6.92 -2.91 -17.77
N LYS A 278 -7.25 -2.76 -16.48
CA LYS A 278 -7.85 -3.84 -15.68
C LYS A 278 -9.31 -4.16 -16.01
N LEU A 279 -10.05 -3.22 -16.57
CA LEU A 279 -11.48 -3.38 -16.90
C LEU A 279 -12.28 -3.87 -15.68
N GLU A 280 -12.09 -3.18 -14.54
CA GLU A 280 -12.70 -3.53 -13.25
C GLU A 280 -14.24 -3.40 -13.30
N GLY A 281 -14.78 -2.54 -14.18
CA GLY A 281 -16.22 -2.33 -14.36
C GLY A 281 -16.98 -3.58 -14.83
N ARG A 282 -16.31 -4.53 -15.49
CA ARG A 282 -16.89 -5.83 -15.85
C ARG A 282 -17.43 -6.61 -14.64
N GLU A 283 -16.75 -6.52 -13.50
CA GLU A 283 -17.16 -7.19 -12.27
C GLU A 283 -18.40 -6.51 -11.65
N THR A 284 -18.45 -5.17 -11.68
CA THR A 284 -19.66 -4.40 -11.32
C THR A 284 -20.84 -4.79 -12.20
N LEU A 285 -20.65 -4.78 -13.53
CA LEU A 285 -21.68 -5.19 -14.49
C LEU A 285 -22.21 -6.61 -14.19
N ARG A 286 -21.30 -7.57 -13.97
CA ARG A 286 -21.64 -8.96 -13.65
C ARG A 286 -22.48 -9.07 -12.38
N ARG A 287 -22.21 -8.24 -11.35
CA ARG A 287 -22.98 -8.24 -10.10
C ARG A 287 -24.37 -7.66 -10.28
N LEU A 288 -24.47 -6.52 -10.95
CA LEU A 288 -25.75 -5.81 -11.15
C LEU A 288 -26.71 -6.60 -12.06
N VAL A 289 -26.21 -7.18 -13.15
CA VAL A 289 -27.03 -7.99 -14.07
C VAL A 289 -27.59 -9.24 -13.39
N ARG A 290 -26.81 -9.90 -12.51
CA ARG A 290 -27.28 -11.07 -11.74
C ARG A 290 -28.47 -10.75 -10.83
N VAL A 291 -28.57 -9.50 -10.37
CA VAL A 291 -29.66 -9.03 -9.50
C VAL A 291 -30.87 -8.57 -10.32
N GLY A 292 -30.77 -8.49 -11.66
CA GLY A 292 -31.85 -8.10 -12.56
C GLY A 292 -31.86 -6.61 -12.92
N ILE A 293 -30.84 -5.85 -12.56
CA ILE A 293 -30.75 -4.41 -12.88
C ILE A 293 -30.42 -4.24 -14.36
N ARG A 294 -31.20 -3.40 -15.06
CA ARG A 294 -30.93 -3.04 -16.46
C ARG A 294 -29.63 -2.25 -16.55
N CYS A 295 -28.63 -2.79 -17.22
CA CYS A 295 -27.30 -2.19 -17.32
C CYS A 295 -26.88 -1.91 -18.77
N THR A 296 -26.21 -0.78 -18.97
CA THR A 296 -25.48 -0.42 -20.20
C THR A 296 -24.00 -0.37 -19.87
N TYR A 297 -23.14 -0.92 -20.72
CA TYR A 297 -21.68 -0.93 -20.49
C TYR A 297 -20.97 -0.10 -21.56
N VAL A 298 -20.15 0.85 -21.13
CA VAL A 298 -19.38 1.73 -22.02
C VAL A 298 -17.96 1.92 -21.51
N LEU A 299 -17.05 2.32 -22.38
CA LEU A 299 -15.70 2.74 -21.98
C LEU A 299 -15.68 4.24 -21.64
N ILE A 300 -14.67 4.66 -20.87
CA ILE A 300 -14.48 6.06 -20.47
C ILE A 300 -14.46 7.04 -21.65
N THR A 301 -14.04 6.59 -22.84
CA THR A 301 -14.03 7.39 -24.07
C THR A 301 -15.42 7.75 -24.60
N ALA A 302 -16.47 7.04 -24.18
CA ALA A 302 -17.86 7.27 -24.59
C ALA A 302 -18.69 8.01 -23.51
N VAL A 303 -18.04 8.51 -22.46
CA VAL A 303 -18.73 9.19 -21.34
C VAL A 303 -19.50 10.43 -21.82
N SER A 304 -18.90 11.25 -22.68
CA SER A 304 -19.57 12.44 -23.24
C SER A 304 -20.79 12.09 -24.09
N TYR A 305 -20.79 10.92 -24.73
CA TYR A 305 -21.91 10.46 -25.56
C TYR A 305 -23.10 9.99 -24.73
N ILE A 306 -22.85 9.30 -23.62
CA ILE A 306 -23.91 8.72 -22.78
C ILE A 306 -24.43 9.67 -21.70
N LEU A 307 -23.62 10.65 -21.27
CA LEU A 307 -23.98 11.59 -20.20
C LEU A 307 -25.29 12.36 -20.42
N PRO A 308 -25.70 12.77 -21.65
CA PRO A 308 -27.01 13.37 -21.88
C PRO A 308 -28.20 12.52 -21.43
N GLU A 309 -28.05 11.19 -21.35
CA GLU A 309 -29.09 10.31 -20.84
C GLU A 309 -29.00 10.09 -19.32
N VAL A 310 -27.88 10.44 -18.69
CA VAL A 310 -27.58 10.14 -17.28
C VAL A 310 -28.18 11.21 -16.39
N SER A 311 -28.87 10.78 -15.34
CA SER A 311 -29.48 11.67 -14.36
C SER A 311 -28.60 11.95 -13.14
N LYS A 312 -27.77 10.99 -12.73
CA LYS A 312 -26.92 11.06 -11.54
C LYS A 312 -25.66 10.21 -11.73
N VAL A 313 -24.53 10.67 -11.18
CA VAL A 313 -23.29 9.91 -11.15
C VAL A 313 -23.00 9.46 -9.71
N PHE A 314 -22.77 8.17 -9.51
CA PHE A 314 -22.35 7.59 -8.23
C PHE A 314 -20.92 7.07 -8.32
N LEU A 315 -20.03 7.63 -7.49
CA LEU A 315 -18.62 7.27 -7.44
C LEU A 315 -18.26 6.73 -6.06
N GLY A 316 -17.44 5.68 -6.02
CA GLY A 316 -16.80 5.25 -4.77
C GLY A 316 -15.48 5.97 -4.60
N ALA A 317 -15.18 6.45 -3.40
CA ALA A 317 -13.85 7.03 -3.12
C ALA A 317 -12.89 5.98 -2.52
N HIS A 318 -11.62 6.08 -2.91
CA HIS A 318 -10.54 5.37 -2.24
C HIS A 318 -10.17 6.07 -0.92
N ALA A 319 -10.13 7.40 -0.94
CA ALA A 319 -9.92 8.27 0.22
C ALA A 319 -10.52 9.66 -0.02
N LEU A 320 -10.85 10.36 1.07
CA LEU A 320 -11.22 11.77 1.05
C LEU A 320 -10.20 12.57 1.82
N LEU A 321 -9.68 13.64 1.22
CA LEU A 321 -8.58 14.43 1.77
C LEU A 321 -9.09 15.61 2.57
N ALA A 322 -8.24 16.16 3.45
CA ALA A 322 -8.63 17.26 4.34
C ALA A 322 -9.02 18.55 3.62
N ASN A 323 -8.56 18.76 2.38
CA ASN A 323 -8.97 19.86 1.50
C ASN A 323 -10.27 19.57 0.71
N GLY A 324 -10.94 18.45 0.98
CA GLY A 324 -12.15 18.02 0.28
C GLY A 324 -11.91 17.36 -1.08
N TYR A 325 -10.66 17.14 -1.47
CA TYR A 325 -10.36 16.42 -2.72
C TYR A 325 -10.72 14.94 -2.59
N VAL A 326 -11.28 14.39 -3.66
CA VAL A 326 -11.66 12.98 -3.72
C VAL A 326 -10.58 12.20 -4.44
N MET A 327 -9.93 11.28 -3.73
CA MET A 327 -8.97 10.35 -4.32
C MET A 327 -9.71 9.06 -4.67
N SER A 328 -9.72 8.69 -5.96
CA SER A 328 -10.31 7.44 -6.43
C SER A 328 -9.56 6.90 -7.64
N ARG A 329 -10.08 5.86 -8.29
CA ARG A 329 -9.47 5.25 -9.48
C ARG A 329 -9.23 6.31 -10.56
N VAL A 330 -8.09 6.24 -11.24
CA VAL A 330 -7.78 7.11 -12.38
C VAL A 330 -8.96 7.18 -13.35
N GLY A 331 -9.37 8.39 -13.75
CA GLY A 331 -10.56 8.61 -14.59
C GLY A 331 -11.79 9.07 -13.80
N THR A 332 -11.76 9.03 -12.46
CA THR A 332 -12.83 9.59 -11.62
C THR A 332 -12.92 11.11 -11.82
N SER A 333 -11.78 11.79 -11.84
CA SER A 333 -11.72 13.25 -12.07
C SER A 333 -12.24 13.63 -13.46
N GLN A 334 -11.90 12.83 -14.47
CA GLN A 334 -12.38 13.02 -15.85
C GLN A 334 -13.89 12.87 -15.94
N ILE A 335 -14.46 11.83 -15.32
CA ILE A 335 -15.91 11.62 -15.31
C ILE A 335 -16.61 12.76 -14.57
N ALA A 336 -16.09 13.18 -13.41
CA ALA A 336 -16.68 14.28 -12.64
C ALA A 336 -16.65 15.60 -13.42
N LEU A 337 -15.54 15.90 -14.10
CA LEU A 337 -15.41 17.09 -14.95
C LEU A 337 -16.43 17.10 -16.09
N VAL A 338 -16.54 15.99 -16.84
CA VAL A 338 -17.48 15.92 -17.95
C VAL A 338 -18.92 15.93 -17.42
N ALA A 339 -19.23 15.22 -16.34
CA ALA A 339 -20.55 15.26 -15.71
C ALA A 339 -20.97 16.68 -15.32
N LYS A 340 -20.04 17.46 -14.74
CA LYS A 340 -20.27 18.88 -14.41
C LYS A 340 -20.62 19.70 -15.66
N ALA A 341 -19.91 19.49 -16.77
CA ALA A 341 -20.19 20.19 -18.03
C ALA A 341 -21.59 19.87 -18.61
N TYR A 342 -22.14 18.69 -18.32
CA TYR A 342 -23.50 18.31 -18.70
C TYR A 342 -24.54 18.57 -17.59
N ASN A 343 -24.16 19.27 -16.51
CA ASN A 343 -25.01 19.55 -15.34
C ASN A 343 -25.58 18.30 -14.65
N VAL A 344 -24.85 17.19 -14.70
CA VAL A 344 -25.22 15.94 -14.03
C VAL A 344 -24.56 15.92 -12.64
N PRO A 345 -25.33 15.75 -11.55
CA PRO A 345 -24.78 15.78 -10.20
C PRO A 345 -23.90 14.57 -9.91
N VAL A 346 -22.77 14.82 -9.25
CA VAL A 346 -21.78 13.82 -8.85
C VAL A 346 -21.86 13.55 -7.36
N LEU A 347 -22.24 12.31 -7.00
CA LEU A 347 -22.39 11.83 -5.63
C LEU A 347 -21.28 10.84 -5.32
N VAL A 348 -20.46 11.18 -4.33
CA VAL A 348 -19.35 10.34 -3.87
C VAL A 348 -19.76 9.61 -2.60
N CYS A 349 -19.65 8.29 -2.60
CA CYS A 349 -19.94 7.44 -1.45
C CYS A 349 -18.62 7.03 -0.80
N CYS A 350 -18.43 7.36 0.48
CA CYS A 350 -17.20 7.10 1.19
C CYS A 350 -17.45 6.91 2.70
N GLU A 351 -16.93 5.82 3.25
CA GLU A 351 -16.89 5.61 4.69
C GLU A 351 -15.88 6.56 5.33
N THR A 352 -16.25 7.10 6.48
CA THR A 352 -15.40 8.04 7.23
C THR A 352 -14.05 7.48 7.68
N HIS A 353 -13.88 6.15 7.79
CA HIS A 353 -12.58 5.55 8.11
C HIS A 353 -11.54 5.72 6.99
N LYS A 354 -11.97 6.13 5.79
CA LYS A 354 -11.10 6.43 4.63
C LYS A 354 -10.70 7.91 4.55
N PHE A 355 -11.14 8.73 5.49
CA PHE A 355 -10.78 10.15 5.52
C PHE A 355 -9.31 10.29 5.88
N CYS A 356 -8.63 11.24 5.25
CA CYS A 356 -7.21 11.46 5.41
C CYS A 356 -6.95 12.91 5.82
N GLU A 357 -6.12 13.09 6.84
CA GLU A 357 -5.62 14.41 7.26
C GLU A 357 -4.65 15.01 6.23
N ARG A 358 -4.14 14.19 5.31
CA ARG A 358 -3.24 14.64 4.25
C ARG A 358 -3.99 15.50 3.25
N VAL A 359 -3.26 16.43 2.67
CA VAL A 359 -3.71 17.30 1.59
C VAL A 359 -2.83 17.02 0.37
N GLN A 360 -3.47 16.82 -0.77
CA GLN A 360 -2.79 16.78 -2.07
C GLN A 360 -3.69 17.49 -3.09
N THR A 361 -3.06 18.27 -3.97
CA THR A 361 -3.76 19.08 -4.98
C THR A 361 -3.60 18.52 -6.38
N ASP A 362 -2.57 17.71 -6.59
CA ASP A 362 -2.28 17.04 -7.85
C ASP A 362 -2.37 15.51 -7.73
N SER A 363 -2.28 14.84 -8.87
CA SER A 363 -2.25 13.37 -8.95
C SER A 363 -0.81 12.83 -9.14
N PHE A 364 0.22 13.65 -8.85
CA PHE A 364 1.62 13.35 -9.16
C PHE A 364 2.43 13.01 -7.91
N VAL A 365 2.31 13.82 -6.86
CA VAL A 365 3.18 13.71 -5.67
C VAL A 365 2.94 12.39 -4.94
N LEU A 366 1.69 11.96 -4.83
CA LEU A 366 1.29 10.76 -4.09
C LEU A 366 0.35 9.91 -4.93
N ASN A 367 0.91 8.88 -5.58
CA ASN A 367 0.15 7.95 -6.39
C ASN A 367 0.71 6.53 -6.29
N GLU A 368 -0.01 5.58 -6.86
CA GLU A 368 0.42 4.19 -7.04
C GLU A 368 0.67 3.98 -8.54
N LEU A 369 1.88 3.54 -8.89
CA LEU A 369 2.21 3.08 -10.25
C LEU A 369 1.92 1.59 -10.34
N ASP A 370 1.15 1.22 -11.35
CA ASP A 370 0.86 -0.16 -11.65
C ASP A 370 1.85 -0.75 -12.67
N ASP A 371 1.70 -2.05 -12.96
CA ASP A 371 2.55 -2.74 -13.92
C ASP A 371 2.45 -2.07 -15.31
N PRO A 372 3.57 -1.59 -15.89
CA PRO A 372 3.57 -1.03 -17.24
C PRO A 372 3.18 -2.07 -18.30
N ASP A 373 3.47 -3.35 -18.06
CA ASP A 373 3.15 -4.43 -19.00
C ASP A 373 1.64 -4.67 -19.10
N ASP A 374 0.82 -4.20 -18.15
CA ASP A 374 -0.66 -4.28 -18.23
C ASP A 374 -1.22 -3.44 -19.40
N LEU A 375 -0.46 -2.47 -19.92
CA LEU A 375 -0.89 -1.63 -21.04
C LEU A 375 -0.75 -2.32 -22.40
N LEU A 376 0.02 -3.40 -22.47
CA LEU A 376 0.23 -4.19 -23.67
C LEU A 376 -1.09 -4.82 -24.11
N VAL A 377 -1.40 -4.71 -25.41
CA VAL A 377 -2.59 -5.34 -25.99
C VAL A 377 -2.18 -6.08 -27.24
N THR A 378 -2.43 -7.38 -27.22
CA THR A 378 -2.34 -8.20 -28.42
C THR A 378 -3.60 -8.00 -29.24
N ARG A 379 -3.47 -7.39 -30.42
CA ARG A 379 -4.54 -7.27 -31.42
C ARG A 379 -4.12 -8.02 -32.66
N LYS A 380 -4.97 -8.96 -33.12
CA LYS A 380 -4.67 -9.82 -34.28
C LYS A 380 -3.31 -10.53 -34.19
N GLY A 381 -2.94 -10.97 -32.98
CA GLY A 381 -1.66 -11.66 -32.71
C GLY A 381 -0.43 -10.75 -32.62
N ILE A 382 -0.58 -9.43 -32.78
CA ILE A 382 0.53 -8.48 -32.75
C ILE A 382 0.42 -7.61 -31.50
N ASN A 383 1.55 -7.43 -30.80
CA ASN A 383 1.69 -6.49 -29.69
C ASN A 383 2.77 -5.45 -30.03
N HIS A 384 2.34 -4.24 -30.38
CA HIS A 384 3.25 -3.16 -30.77
C HIS A 384 4.12 -2.63 -29.62
N LEU A 385 3.84 -3.00 -28.37
CA LEU A 385 4.56 -2.54 -27.18
C LEU A 385 5.36 -3.65 -26.49
N GLU A 386 5.51 -4.84 -27.09
CA GLU A 386 6.16 -5.99 -26.43
C GLU A 386 7.60 -5.72 -26.01
N ASN A 387 8.37 -4.98 -26.82
CA ASN A 387 9.78 -4.66 -26.57
C ASN A 387 9.99 -3.21 -26.12
N TRP A 388 9.00 -2.62 -25.44
CA TRP A 388 9.02 -1.21 -25.06
C TRP A 388 10.28 -0.81 -24.25
N GLN A 389 10.86 -1.75 -23.51
CA GLN A 389 12.06 -1.54 -22.69
C GLN A 389 13.34 -1.32 -23.50
N THR A 390 13.37 -1.75 -24.77
CA THR A 390 14.56 -1.62 -25.63
C THR A 390 14.70 -0.22 -26.23
N ASP A 391 13.62 0.56 -26.27
CA ASP A 391 13.61 1.91 -26.83
C ASP A 391 13.72 2.94 -25.70
N SER A 392 14.85 3.67 -25.66
CA SER A 392 15.10 4.69 -24.65
C SER A 392 14.14 5.88 -24.71
N ASN A 393 13.42 6.06 -25.83
CA ASN A 393 12.44 7.13 -26.00
C ASN A 393 11.02 6.69 -25.60
N LEU A 394 10.80 5.41 -25.28
CA LEU A 394 9.48 4.87 -24.94
C LEU A 394 9.36 4.59 -23.45
N HIS A 395 8.29 5.10 -22.85
CA HIS A 395 7.98 4.92 -21.44
C HIS A 395 6.51 4.55 -21.29
N LEU A 396 6.21 3.51 -20.50
CA LEU A 396 4.85 3.09 -20.19
C LEU A 396 4.46 3.55 -18.78
N LEU A 397 3.31 4.20 -18.67
CA LEU A 397 2.83 4.79 -17.43
C LEU A 397 1.38 4.39 -17.17
N ASN A 398 1.14 3.75 -16.03
CA ASN A 398 -0.17 3.29 -15.60
C ASN A 398 -0.43 3.75 -14.16
N LEU A 399 -1.10 4.90 -14.01
CA LEU A 399 -1.48 5.42 -12.69
C LEU A 399 -2.72 4.72 -12.17
N VAL A 400 -2.78 4.45 -10.87
CA VAL A 400 -3.93 3.77 -10.25
C VAL A 400 -4.99 4.77 -9.76
N TYR A 401 -4.57 5.93 -9.26
CA TYR A 401 -5.47 6.92 -8.67
C TYR A 401 -5.36 8.29 -9.34
N ASP A 402 -6.42 9.07 -9.21
CA ASP A 402 -6.41 10.51 -9.46
C ASP A 402 -7.08 11.25 -8.30
N VAL A 403 -6.87 12.56 -8.25
CA VAL A 403 -7.58 13.45 -7.34
C VAL A 403 -8.56 14.32 -8.08
N THR A 404 -9.78 14.39 -7.54
CA THR A 404 -10.87 15.20 -8.08
C THR A 404 -11.05 16.43 -7.18
N PRO A 405 -10.94 17.65 -7.73
CA PRO A 405 -11.26 18.87 -7.01
C PRO A 405 -12.70 18.85 -6.45
N PRO A 406 -12.94 19.47 -5.29
CA PRO A 406 -14.26 19.48 -4.66
C PRO A 406 -15.33 20.18 -5.51
N ASP A 407 -14.96 21.09 -6.42
CA ASP A 407 -15.89 21.83 -7.28
C ASP A 407 -16.66 20.93 -8.26
N PHE A 408 -16.10 19.75 -8.57
CA PHE A 408 -16.72 18.75 -9.44
C PHE A 408 -17.53 17.70 -8.67
N VAL A 409 -17.62 17.82 -7.35
CA VAL A 409 -18.34 16.86 -6.49
C VAL A 409 -19.40 17.59 -5.70
N ASP A 410 -20.67 17.30 -5.99
CA ASP A 410 -21.79 18.02 -5.38
C ASP A 410 -22.13 17.50 -3.99
N LEU A 411 -21.94 16.19 -3.73
CA LEU A 411 -22.28 15.61 -2.44
C LEU A 411 -21.37 14.43 -2.05
N VAL A 412 -21.00 14.39 -0.77
CA VAL A 412 -20.36 13.23 -0.14
C VAL A 412 -21.36 12.55 0.80
N ILE A 413 -21.62 11.27 0.55
CA ILE A 413 -22.48 10.43 1.39
C ILE A 413 -21.59 9.59 2.30
N THR A 414 -21.73 9.81 3.60
CA THR A 414 -20.99 9.11 4.66
C THR A 414 -21.91 8.43 5.65
N ASP A 415 -21.34 7.64 6.55
CA ASP A 415 -22.03 7.03 7.69
C ASP A 415 -22.59 8.05 8.70
N LEU A 416 -22.09 9.28 8.69
CA LEU A 416 -22.62 10.39 9.50
C LEU A 416 -23.75 11.17 8.80
N GLY A 417 -24.00 10.85 7.52
CA GLY A 417 -24.97 11.54 6.68
C GLY A 417 -24.33 12.21 5.46
N MET A 418 -25.11 13.12 4.87
CA MET A 418 -24.76 13.82 3.63
C MET A 418 -24.06 15.13 3.96
N ILE A 419 -22.83 15.28 3.49
CA ILE A 419 -21.99 16.44 3.77
C ILE A 419 -21.36 16.97 2.46
N PRO A 420 -21.02 18.27 2.39
CA PRO A 420 -20.17 18.77 1.32
C PRO A 420 -18.72 18.29 1.50
N CYS A 421 -17.95 18.28 0.41
CA CYS A 421 -16.53 17.90 0.43
C CYS A 421 -15.70 18.72 1.43
N THR A 422 -16.04 19.98 1.63
CA THR A 422 -15.34 20.91 2.54
C THR A 422 -15.53 20.58 4.03
N SER A 423 -16.47 19.69 4.38
CA SER A 423 -16.72 19.27 5.76
C SER A 423 -15.85 18.09 6.23
N VAL A 424 -15.03 17.49 5.37
CA VAL A 424 -14.10 16.41 5.73
C VAL A 424 -13.24 16.72 6.98
N PRO A 425 -12.58 17.90 7.12
CA PRO A 425 -11.78 18.19 8.31
C PRO A 425 -12.62 18.36 9.59
N VAL A 426 -13.89 18.76 9.46
CA VAL A 426 -14.82 18.83 10.61
C VAL A 426 -15.10 17.43 11.13
N VAL A 427 -15.36 16.47 10.24
CA VAL A 427 -15.59 15.08 10.61
C VAL A 427 -14.35 14.46 11.24
N LEU A 428 -13.15 14.71 10.67
CA LEU A 428 -11.89 14.27 11.26
C LEU A 428 -11.70 14.79 12.69
N ARG A 429 -12.02 16.08 12.92
CA ARG A 429 -11.93 16.68 14.25
C ARG A 429 -12.91 16.05 15.25
N VAL A 430 -14.18 15.88 14.87
CA VAL A 430 -15.18 15.26 15.76
C VAL A 430 -14.77 13.83 16.14
N LYS A 431 -14.28 13.06 15.16
CA LYS A 431 -13.81 11.69 15.41
C LYS A 431 -12.56 11.61 16.29
N ASN A 432 -11.62 12.55 16.14
CA ASN A 432 -10.42 12.58 16.97
C ASN A 432 -10.73 12.96 18.44
N VAL A 433 -11.88 13.59 18.72
CA VAL A 433 -12.32 13.94 20.08
C VAL A 433 -13.08 12.79 20.74
N GLU A 434 -13.83 12.00 19.96
CA GLU A 434 -14.58 10.83 20.45
C GLU A 434 -13.72 9.57 20.64
N GLN A 435 -12.47 9.57 20.13
CA GLN A 435 -11.52 8.46 20.19
C GLN A 435 -10.37 8.74 21.15
#